data_AF-A0A7V1FVL6-F1
#
_entry.id   AF-A0A7V1FVL6-F1
#
_cell.length_a   1.000
_cell.length_b   1.000
_cell.length_c   1.000
_cell.angle_alpha   90.00
_cell.angle_beta   90.00
_cell.angle_gamma   90.00
#
_symmetry.space_group_name_H-M   'P 1'
#
loop_
_entity.id
_entity.type
_entity.pdbx_description
1 polymer ?
#
loop_
_entity_poly.entity_id
_entity_poly.type
_entity_poly.pdbx_seq_one_letter_code
_entity_poly.pdbx_strand_id
1 'polypeptide(L)'
;MVKLYDLMITNDKKKLASELKDLLEVVSVYFEKHSSKICPKCKTVCCMVKHGYYDKDDRMFLSALGIDAPSFDPNKNATDPCVFLKENGCSLPRWKRPFHCTWFFCEPLHGSMLDGSRNSYKVFISSYKKLILIRQQQLQLFSGQDC
;
A
#
# COMPACT_ATOMS: atom_id res chain seq x y z
N MET A 1 5.70 -3.70 -32.77
CA MET A 1 6.29 -3.38 -31.45
C MET A 1 5.21 -2.78 -30.57
N VAL A 2 5.09 -3.29 -29.34
CA VAL A 2 3.90 -3.20 -28.48
C VAL A 2 3.54 -1.75 -28.14
N LYS A 3 2.32 -1.34 -28.52
CA LYS A 3 1.70 -0.08 -28.09
C LYS A 3 1.54 -0.12 -26.57
N LEU A 4 2.32 0.68 -25.85
CA LEU A 4 2.08 0.98 -24.44
C LEU A 4 0.67 1.58 -24.36
N TYR A 5 -0.22 0.80 -23.74
CA TYR A 5 -1.65 1.08 -23.58
C TYR A 5 -1.94 2.56 -23.33
N ASP A 6 -2.96 3.07 -24.02
CA ASP A 6 -3.63 4.34 -23.77
C ASP A 6 -4.19 4.37 -22.32
N LEU A 7 -3.32 4.57 -21.34
CA LEU A 7 -3.69 5.05 -20.02
C LEU A 7 -4.14 6.48 -20.25
N MET A 8 -5.46 6.69 -20.32
CA MET A 8 -6.05 8.02 -20.23
C MET A 8 -5.51 8.67 -18.95
N ILE A 9 -4.52 9.55 -19.08
CA ILE A 9 -4.03 10.36 -17.96
C ILE A 9 -5.21 11.20 -17.51
N THR A 10 -5.81 10.82 -16.38
CA THR A 10 -6.89 11.59 -15.80
C THR A 10 -6.29 12.71 -14.96
N ASN A 11 -6.73 13.95 -15.22
CA ASN A 11 -6.40 15.11 -14.38
C ASN A 11 -7.33 15.20 -13.15
N ASP A 12 -8.26 14.25 -13.00
CA ASP A 12 -9.17 14.18 -11.86
C ASP A 12 -8.52 13.37 -10.72
N LYS A 13 -8.08 14.11 -9.71
CA LYS A 13 -7.44 13.55 -8.50
C LYS A 13 -8.33 12.53 -7.80
N LYS A 14 -9.65 12.75 -7.75
CA LYS A 14 -10.59 11.86 -7.07
C LYS A 14 -10.76 10.57 -7.85
N LYS A 15 -10.86 10.65 -9.18
CA LYS A 15 -10.93 9.46 -10.04
C LYS A 15 -9.65 8.62 -9.92
N LEU A 16 -8.48 9.25 -9.97
CA LEU A 16 -7.20 8.57 -9.84
C LEU A 16 -7.02 7.93 -8.47
N ALA A 17 -7.41 8.62 -7.40
CA ALA A 17 -7.38 8.08 -6.05
C ALA A 17 -8.35 6.89 -5.90
N SER A 18 -9.54 6.95 -6.50
CA SER A 18 -10.48 5.83 -6.50
C SER A 18 -9.89 4.61 -7.21
N GLU A 19 -9.29 4.80 -8.39
CA GLU A 19 -8.67 3.68 -9.12
C GLU A 19 -7.49 3.07 -8.35
N LEU A 20 -6.66 3.91 -7.71
CA LEU A 20 -5.57 3.43 -6.86
C LEU A 20 -6.09 2.63 -5.67
N LYS A 21 -7.17 3.09 -5.02
CA LYS A 21 -7.83 2.38 -3.92
C LYS A 21 -8.32 0.99 -4.38
N ASP A 22 -9.02 0.92 -5.51
CA ASP A 22 -9.54 -0.34 -6.03
C ASP A 22 -8.41 -1.34 -6.34
N LEU A 23 -7.31 -0.86 -6.92
CA LEU A 23 -6.12 -1.68 -7.17
C LEU A 23 -5.46 -2.16 -5.87
N LEU A 24 -5.37 -1.28 -4.87
CA LEU A 24 -4.88 -1.63 -3.53
C LEU A 24 -5.74 -2.74 -2.92
N GLU A 25 -7.07 -2.67 -3.02
CA GLU A 25 -7.98 -3.70 -2.53
C GLU A 25 -7.78 -5.05 -3.25
N VAL A 26 -7.65 -5.04 -4.58
CA VAL A 26 -7.37 -6.27 -5.37
C VAL A 26 -6.05 -6.91 -4.95
N VAL A 27 -4.98 -6.11 -4.88
CA VAL A 27 -3.64 -6.55 -4.51
C VAL A 27 -3.61 -7.06 -3.05
N SER A 28 -4.43 -6.47 -2.18
CA SER A 28 -4.53 -6.85 -0.75
C SER A 28 -4.96 -8.28 -0.54
N VAL A 29 -5.88 -8.80 -1.34
CA VAL A 29 -6.39 -10.18 -1.18
C VAL A 29 -5.25 -11.18 -1.21
N TYR A 30 -4.34 -11.03 -2.18
CA TYR A 30 -3.19 -11.92 -2.29
C TYR A 30 -2.20 -11.71 -1.14
N PHE A 31 -1.90 -10.45 -0.79
CA PHE A 31 -1.04 -10.16 0.36
C PHE A 31 -1.56 -10.75 1.67
N GLU A 32 -2.81 -10.48 2.02
CA GLU A 32 -3.39 -10.89 3.30
C GLU A 32 -3.44 -12.43 3.43
N LYS A 33 -3.64 -13.14 2.32
CA LYS A 33 -3.52 -14.61 2.28
C LYS A 33 -2.16 -15.13 2.71
N HIS A 34 -1.08 -14.41 2.41
CA HIS A 34 0.28 -14.80 2.76
C HIS A 34 0.73 -14.20 4.11
N SER A 35 0.43 -12.93 4.38
CA SER A 35 0.80 -12.29 5.65
C SER A 35 0.07 -12.90 6.85
N SER A 36 -1.19 -13.31 6.73
CA SER A 36 -1.91 -14.02 7.80
C SER A 36 -1.27 -15.35 8.23
N LYS A 37 -0.49 -15.98 7.34
CA LYS A 37 0.24 -17.22 7.63
C LYS A 37 1.62 -16.97 8.22
N ILE A 38 2.29 -15.92 7.75
CA ILE A 38 3.68 -15.63 8.04
C ILE A 38 3.84 -14.72 9.25
N CYS A 39 3.11 -13.60 9.28
CA CYS A 39 3.29 -12.56 10.29
C CYS A 39 3.08 -13.05 11.74
N PRO A 40 2.07 -13.88 12.06
CA PRO A 40 1.89 -14.38 13.44
C PRO A 40 3.05 -15.26 13.95
N LYS A 41 3.90 -15.77 13.05
CA LYS A 41 5.07 -16.61 13.39
C LYS A 41 6.39 -15.83 13.39
N CYS A 42 6.37 -14.56 13.01
CA CYS A 42 7.58 -13.74 12.96
C CYS A 42 8.03 -13.35 14.38
N LYS A 43 9.30 -13.63 14.72
CA LYS A 43 9.92 -13.17 15.97
C LYS A 43 9.92 -11.63 16.10
N THR A 44 10.10 -10.96 14.96
CA THR A 44 10.07 -9.48 14.86
C THR A 44 9.21 -9.10 13.67
N VAL A 45 7.94 -8.77 13.88
CA VAL A 45 7.09 -8.27 12.78
C VAL A 45 7.58 -6.90 12.34
N CYS A 46 7.59 -6.65 11.03
CA CYS A 46 8.09 -5.39 10.47
C CYS A 46 7.34 -4.15 10.99
N CYS A 47 6.10 -4.32 11.44
CA CYS A 47 5.29 -3.28 12.09
C CYS A 47 5.81 -2.85 13.49
N MET A 48 6.75 -3.58 14.10
CA MET A 48 7.40 -3.18 15.36
C MET A 48 8.45 -2.09 15.17
N VAL A 49 8.98 -1.95 13.95
CA VAL A 49 10.11 -1.04 13.65
C VAL A 49 9.81 -0.09 12.48
N LYS A 50 8.69 -0.28 11.77
CA LYS A 50 8.25 0.59 10.68
C LYS A 50 6.97 1.33 11.08
N HIS A 51 7.06 2.64 11.20
CA HIS A 51 5.95 3.51 11.57
C HIS A 51 4.85 3.50 10.52
N GLY A 52 3.60 3.60 10.97
CA GLY A 52 2.44 3.91 10.13
C GLY A 52 2.32 5.41 9.85
N TYR A 53 3.45 6.09 9.61
CA TYR A 53 3.46 7.53 9.32
C TYR A 53 2.99 7.80 7.90
N TYR A 54 2.03 8.70 7.75
CA TYR A 54 1.56 9.15 6.45
C TYR A 54 2.48 10.26 5.98
N ASP A 55 3.05 10.14 4.79
CA ASP A 55 3.74 11.27 4.17
C ASP A 55 2.73 12.27 3.56
N LYS A 56 3.25 13.31 2.88
CA LYS A 56 2.41 14.31 2.19
C LYS A 56 1.52 13.63 1.13
N ASP A 57 2.08 12.71 0.36
CA ASP A 57 1.39 12.06 -0.75
C ASP A 57 0.32 11.07 -0.28
N ASP A 58 0.55 10.39 0.84
CA ASP A 58 -0.45 9.55 1.51
C ASP A 58 -1.61 10.39 2.04
N ARG A 59 -1.33 11.55 2.65
CA ARG A 59 -2.37 12.49 3.10
C ARG A 59 -3.18 13.04 1.94
N MET A 60 -2.52 13.43 0.85
CA MET A 60 -3.22 13.90 -0.35
C MET A 60 -4.06 12.80 -1.00
N PHE A 61 -3.58 11.55 -0.99
CA PHE A 61 -4.36 10.40 -1.47
C PHE A 61 -5.66 10.23 -0.67
N LEU A 62 -5.57 10.21 0.66
CA LEU A 62 -6.75 10.05 1.52
C LEU A 62 -7.70 11.24 1.40
N SER A 63 -7.16 12.46 1.35
CA SER A 63 -7.95 13.68 1.17
C SER A 63 -8.70 13.70 -0.17
N ALA A 64 -8.09 13.21 -1.26
CA ALA A 64 -8.76 13.06 -2.56
C ALA A 64 -9.93 12.06 -2.52
N LEU A 65 -9.92 11.13 -1.56
CA LEU A 65 -11.04 10.22 -1.27
C LEU A 65 -12.05 10.78 -0.26
N GLY A 66 -11.83 11.99 0.26
CA GLY A 66 -12.65 12.58 1.33
C GLY A 66 -12.45 11.92 2.69
N ILE A 67 -11.26 11.36 2.93
CA ILE A 67 -10.90 10.66 4.17
C ILE A 67 -9.79 11.43 4.87
N ASP A 68 -9.96 11.69 6.16
CA ASP A 68 -8.89 12.24 6.99
C ASP A 68 -7.84 11.18 7.29
N ALA A 69 -6.57 11.57 7.17
CA ALA A 69 -5.47 10.71 7.59
C ALA A 69 -5.51 10.51 9.10
N PRO A 70 -5.31 9.27 9.59
CA PRO A 70 -5.17 9.03 11.02
C PRO A 70 -4.10 9.93 11.64
N SER A 71 -4.42 10.56 12.77
CA SER A 71 -3.46 11.37 13.51
C SER A 71 -2.31 10.50 14.02
N PHE A 72 -1.09 11.01 13.91
CA PHE A 72 0.12 10.39 14.41
C PHE A 72 0.62 11.19 15.62
N ASP A 73 1.02 10.50 16.68
CA ASP A 73 1.66 11.14 17.84
C ASP A 73 3.13 11.41 17.51
N PRO A 74 3.54 12.69 17.35
CA PRO A 74 4.91 13.05 16.99
C PRO A 74 5.93 12.68 18.08
N ASN A 75 5.48 12.37 19.30
CA ASN A 75 6.35 12.05 20.43
C ASN A 75 6.70 10.56 20.55
N LYS A 76 6.17 9.69 19.67
CA LYS A 76 6.50 8.27 19.70
C LYS A 76 7.92 7.99 19.23
N ASN A 77 8.61 7.08 19.92
CA ASN A 77 9.96 6.70 19.57
C ASN A 77 10.00 5.86 18.29
N ALA A 78 11.13 5.91 17.59
CA ALA A 78 11.34 5.13 16.38
C ALA A 78 11.22 3.60 16.61
N THR A 79 11.47 3.15 17.83
CA THR A 79 11.42 1.75 18.26
C THR A 79 10.06 1.31 18.80
N ASP A 80 9.11 2.24 18.95
CA ASP A 80 7.80 1.89 19.47
C ASP A 80 6.98 1.12 18.43
N PRO A 81 6.17 0.13 18.85
CA PRO A 81 5.24 -0.52 17.96
C PRO A 81 4.31 0.47 17.27
N CYS A 82 4.03 0.21 15.99
CA CYS A 82 3.07 0.99 15.21
C CYS A 82 1.72 1.07 15.93
N VAL A 83 1.12 2.27 16.01
CA VAL A 83 -0.19 2.50 16.67
C VAL A 83 -1.34 1.67 16.09
N PHE A 84 -1.21 1.23 14.84
CA PHE A 84 -2.19 0.39 14.16
C PHE A 84 -1.91 -1.11 14.32
N LEU A 85 -0.84 -1.52 15.00
CA LEU A 85 -0.55 -2.94 15.24
C LEU A 85 -1.48 -3.49 16.33
N LYS A 86 -2.14 -4.61 16.04
CA LYS A 86 -2.94 -5.43 16.94
C LYS A 86 -2.40 -6.86 16.96
N GLU A 87 -2.94 -7.69 17.84
CA GLU A 87 -2.57 -9.12 17.97
C GLU A 87 -2.61 -9.87 16.63
N ASN A 88 -3.59 -9.54 15.78
CA ASN A 88 -3.80 -10.17 14.48
C ASN A 88 -3.23 -9.36 13.29
N GLY A 89 -2.33 -8.41 13.55
CA GLY A 89 -1.72 -7.56 12.53
C GLY A 89 -2.29 -6.13 12.48
N CYS A 90 -2.15 -5.46 11.35
CA CYS A 90 -2.53 -4.06 11.21
C CYS A 90 -4.06 -3.89 11.23
N SER A 91 -4.58 -3.00 12.07
CA SER A 91 -6.02 -2.68 12.15
C SER A 91 -6.56 -1.90 10.96
N LEU A 92 -5.69 -1.36 10.10
CA LEU A 92 -6.09 -0.63 8.91
C LEU A 92 -6.22 -1.56 7.70
N PRO A 93 -7.23 -1.38 6.84
CA PRO A 93 -7.22 -1.99 5.51
C PRO A 93 -6.04 -1.42 4.72
N ARG A 94 -5.44 -2.22 3.83
CA ARG A 94 -4.18 -1.86 3.14
C ARG A 94 -4.27 -0.55 2.38
N TRP A 95 -5.40 -0.26 1.73
CA TRP A 95 -5.58 0.99 1.01
C TRP A 95 -5.55 2.22 1.92
N LYS A 96 -5.88 2.07 3.22
CA LYS A 96 -5.73 3.15 4.19
C LYS A 96 -4.33 3.24 4.75
N ARG A 97 -3.47 2.22 4.61
CA ARG A 97 -2.11 2.26 5.18
C ARG A 97 -1.24 3.24 4.37
N PRO A 98 -0.20 3.83 4.99
CA PRO A 98 0.83 4.57 4.25
C PRO A 98 1.39 3.74 3.09
N PHE A 99 1.76 4.38 1.99
CA PHE A 99 2.16 3.65 0.79
C PHE A 99 3.37 2.72 1.07
N HIS A 100 4.34 3.12 1.90
CA HIS A 100 5.47 2.26 2.30
C HIS A 100 5.11 0.98 3.04
N CYS A 101 3.95 0.93 3.70
CA CYS A 101 3.43 -0.31 4.28
C CYS A 101 2.90 -1.28 3.23
N THR A 102 2.72 -0.83 1.98
CA THR A 102 2.16 -1.63 0.88
C THR A 102 3.24 -2.33 0.05
N TRP A 103 4.44 -1.76 -0.10
CA TRP A 103 5.52 -2.33 -0.93
C TRP A 103 6.67 -2.95 -0.16
N PHE A 104 6.58 -3.04 1.18
CA PHE A 104 7.57 -3.77 1.96
C PHE A 104 7.25 -5.26 2.01
N PHE A 105 8.16 -6.08 1.47
CA PHE A 105 8.12 -7.53 1.53
C PHE A 105 9.32 -8.04 2.33
N CYS A 106 9.09 -8.69 3.48
CA CYS A 106 10.16 -9.44 4.13
C CYS A 106 10.42 -10.75 3.38
N GLU A 107 11.61 -11.31 3.53
CA GLU A 107 12.03 -12.55 2.86
C GLU A 107 11.08 -13.74 3.15
N PRO A 108 10.61 -13.98 4.40
CA PRO A 108 9.62 -15.03 4.65
C PRO A 108 8.28 -14.83 3.93
N LEU A 109 7.81 -13.58 3.82
CA LEU A 109 6.57 -13.27 3.11
C LEU A 109 6.75 -13.50 1.61
N HIS A 110 7.87 -13.05 1.06
CA HIS A 110 8.19 -13.22 -0.35
C HIS A 110 8.30 -14.71 -0.72
N GLY A 111 8.99 -15.52 0.09
CA GLY A 111 9.06 -16.97 -0.09
C GLY A 111 7.66 -17.61 -0.12
N SER A 112 6.80 -17.27 0.85
CA SER A 112 5.42 -17.77 0.87
C SER A 112 4.63 -17.41 -0.39
N MET A 113 4.84 -16.23 -0.95
CA MET A 113 4.18 -15.79 -2.19
C MET A 113 4.67 -16.59 -3.40
N LEU A 114 5.97 -16.83 -3.51
CA LEU A 114 6.55 -17.62 -4.61
C LEU A 114 6.12 -19.09 -4.57
N ASP A 115 5.97 -19.67 -3.38
CA ASP A 115 5.46 -21.03 -3.18
C ASP A 115 3.94 -21.16 -3.40
N GLY A 116 3.25 -20.04 -3.56
CA GLY A 116 1.81 -19.98 -3.79
C GLY A 116 1.39 -20.43 -5.19
N SER A 117 0.08 -20.35 -5.46
CA SER A 117 -0.45 -20.64 -6.80
C SER A 117 0.15 -19.69 -7.84
N ARG A 118 0.80 -20.27 -8.87
CA ARG A 118 1.36 -19.53 -10.01
C ARG A 118 0.31 -18.64 -10.69
N ASN A 119 -0.94 -19.07 -10.77
CA ASN A 119 -2.01 -18.27 -11.37
C ASN A 119 -2.35 -17.05 -10.50
N SER A 120 -2.51 -17.24 -9.19
CA SER A 120 -2.74 -16.13 -8.26
C SER A 120 -1.57 -15.15 -8.24
N TYR A 121 -0.32 -15.64 -8.31
CA TYR A 121 0.86 -14.79 -8.40
C TYR A 121 0.90 -13.97 -9.69
N LYS A 122 0.55 -14.56 -10.85
CA LYS A 122 0.44 -13.82 -12.12
C LYS A 122 -0.58 -12.68 -12.05
N VAL A 123 -1.77 -12.96 -11.49
CA VAL A 123 -2.81 -11.93 -11.30
C VAL A 123 -2.29 -10.83 -10.38
N PHE A 124 -1.70 -11.21 -9.25
CA PHE A 124 -1.09 -10.26 -8.32
C PHE A 124 -0.05 -9.36 -8.99
N ILE A 125 0.91 -9.93 -9.72
CA ILE A 125 1.97 -9.14 -10.38
C ILE A 125 1.39 -8.20 -11.45
N SER A 126 0.36 -8.63 -12.20
CA SER A 126 -0.32 -7.77 -13.17
C SER A 126 -0.98 -6.57 -12.49
N SER A 127 -1.78 -6.82 -11.44
CA SER A 127 -2.46 -5.77 -10.67
C SER A 127 -1.47 -4.87 -9.94
N TYR A 128 -0.40 -5.43 -9.38
CA TYR A 128 0.65 -4.69 -8.69
C TYR A 128 1.41 -3.77 -9.64
N LYS A 129 1.75 -4.23 -10.85
CA LYS A 129 2.37 -3.36 -11.87
C LYS A 129 1.45 -2.19 -12.22
N LYS A 130 0.15 -2.44 -12.41
CA LYS A 130 -0.82 -1.37 -12.67
C LYS A 130 -0.90 -0.39 -11.49
N LEU A 131 -0.93 -0.89 -10.25
CA LEU A 131 -0.92 -0.09 -9.03
C LEU A 131 0.28 0.86 -8.98
N ILE A 132 1.49 0.37 -9.29
CA ILE A 132 2.70 1.20 -9.30
C ILE A 132 2.60 2.30 -10.37
N LEU A 133 2.10 1.99 -11.56
CA LEU A 133 1.92 3.00 -12.63
C LEU A 133 0.93 4.10 -12.20
N ILE A 134 -0.20 3.73 -11.61
CA ILE A 134 -1.21 4.69 -11.12
C ILE A 134 -0.64 5.53 -9.96
N ARG A 135 0.12 4.94 -9.03
CA ARG A 135 0.80 5.72 -7.98
C ARG A 135 1.78 6.73 -8.55
N GLN A 136 2.55 6.37 -9.57
CA GLN A 136 3.47 7.32 -10.22
C GLN A 136 2.73 8.50 -10.85
N GLN A 137 1.61 8.24 -11.54
CA GLN A 137 0.75 9.30 -12.08
C GLN A 137 0.20 10.20 -10.98
N GLN A 138 -0.20 9.61 -9.86
CA GLN A 138 -0.70 10.36 -8.70
C GLN A 138 0.38 11.30 -8.16
N LEU A 139 1.60 10.79 -7.92
CA LEU A 139 2.71 11.59 -7.42
C LEU A 139 3.02 12.77 -8.33
N GLN A 140 3.00 12.57 -9.66
CA GLN A 140 3.20 13.63 -10.64
C GLN A 140 2.08 14.68 -10.59
N LEU A 141 0.82 14.24 -10.57
CA LEU A 141 -0.35 15.13 -10.52
C LEU A 141 -0.43 15.93 -9.22
N PHE A 142 0.07 15.36 -8.12
CA PHE A 142 -0.03 15.95 -6.79
C PHE A 142 1.17 16.85 -6.49
N SER A 143 2.36 16.57 -7.05
CA SER A 143 3.56 17.39 -6.91
C SER A 143 3.53 18.67 -7.76
N GLY A 144 2.67 18.75 -8.79
CA GLY A 144 2.54 19.95 -9.65
C GLY A 144 1.78 21.12 -9.03
N GLN A 145 1.45 21.07 -7.73
CA GLN A 145 0.75 22.13 -7.00
C GLN A 145 1.42 22.38 -5.65
N ASP A 146 2.67 22.86 -5.69
CA ASP A 146 3.21 23.71 -4.64
C ASP A 146 3.22 25.15 -5.20
N CYS A 147 2.10 25.86 -5.01
CA CYS A 147 1.99 27.31 -5.11
C CYS A 147 1.56 27.86 -3.75
#